data_AF-K1XGC4-F1
#
_entry.id   AF-K1XGC4-F1
#
_cell.length_a   1.000
_cell.length_b   1.000
_cell.length_c   1.000
_cell.angle_alpha   90.00
_cell.angle_beta   90.00
_cell.angle_gamma   90.00
#
_symmetry.space_group_name_H-M   'P 1'
#
loop_
_entity.id
_entity.type
_entity.pdbx_description
1 polymer ?
#
loop_
_entity_poly.entity_id
_entity_poly.type
_entity_poly.pdbx_seq_one_letter_code
_entity_poly.pdbx_strand_id
1 'polypeptide(L)'
;MSKIICGTIEVMRSAIVIKRNSGKQRGDVLLTKEIARALVQRVLSGETLYPSNRKIELLVGGIEDERAVVLSTNTLDSWCKRGNVIPETANELRAVLDKAKLDYRTNKREELKDKVVRDAERELTRTLNIRSNIPVRDRFGKVITNSDGSYARKENINLLRIKVDTAKFVLERLAPERYGKVGKVENKPLSFSLADLRRAKEEQDRAEPGGIQ
;
A
#
# COMPACT_ATOMS: atom_id res chain seq x y z
N MET A 1 22.51 -4.01 -70.14
CA MET A 1 23.58 -3.38 -69.34
C MET A 1 22.98 -2.95 -68.00
N SER A 2 22.96 -3.86 -67.03
CA SER A 2 22.21 -3.70 -65.78
C SER A 2 23.15 -3.23 -64.67
N LYS A 3 22.90 -2.02 -64.14
CA LYS A 3 23.60 -1.48 -62.97
C LYS A 3 22.96 -2.03 -61.70
N ILE A 4 23.78 -2.67 -60.88
CA ILE A 4 23.43 -3.26 -59.59
C ILE A 4 23.36 -2.14 -58.55
N ILE A 5 22.24 -2.10 -57.81
CA ILE A 5 21.97 -1.20 -56.70
C ILE A 5 22.83 -1.67 -55.51
N CYS A 6 23.78 -0.85 -55.08
CA CYS A 6 24.60 -1.09 -53.90
C CYS A 6 23.84 -0.59 -52.65
N GLY A 7 23.57 -1.51 -51.72
CA GLY A 7 22.77 -1.27 -50.53
C GLY A 7 23.45 -0.40 -49.48
N THR A 8 22.69 0.54 -48.95
CA THR A 8 22.95 1.25 -47.69
C THR A 8 22.70 0.31 -46.52
N ILE A 9 23.77 -0.17 -45.88
CA ILE A 9 23.71 -0.81 -44.57
C ILE A 9 23.72 0.30 -43.52
N GLU A 10 22.53 0.79 -43.16
CA GLU A 10 22.29 1.43 -41.87
C GLU A 10 21.93 0.34 -40.87
N VAL A 11 22.91 -0.13 -40.07
CA VAL A 11 22.59 -0.93 -38.89
C VAL A 11 23.46 -0.50 -37.72
N MET A 12 22.80 0.23 -36.82
CA MET A 12 23.03 0.31 -35.37
C MET A 12 24.34 0.94 -34.91
N ARG A 13 24.26 2.27 -34.71
CA ARG A 13 25.00 2.95 -33.65
C ARG A 13 24.65 2.30 -32.31
N SER A 14 25.50 1.41 -31.83
CA SER A 14 25.54 1.00 -30.43
C SER A 14 25.72 2.26 -29.59
N ALA A 15 24.71 2.58 -28.79
CA ALA A 15 24.80 3.65 -27.81
C ALA A 15 25.96 3.31 -26.86
N ILE A 16 27.07 4.01 -27.01
CA ILE A 16 28.20 3.96 -26.09
C ILE A 16 27.69 4.47 -24.75
N VAL A 17 27.33 3.55 -23.87
CA VAL A 17 27.02 3.86 -22.47
C VAL A 17 28.32 4.32 -21.84
N ILE A 18 28.46 5.64 -21.68
CA ILE A 18 29.58 6.25 -20.97
C ILE A 18 29.46 5.81 -19.49
N LYS A 19 30.26 4.81 -19.12
CA LYS A 19 30.48 4.36 -17.74
C LYS A 19 30.98 5.55 -16.92
N ARG A 20 30.11 6.13 -16.09
CA ARG A 20 30.52 7.13 -15.07
C ARG A 20 31.07 6.50 -13.78
N ASN A 21 30.94 5.19 -13.59
CA ASN A 21 31.56 4.48 -12.47
C ASN A 21 32.58 3.46 -13.00
N SER A 22 33.87 3.73 -12.76
CA SER A 22 35.00 2.83 -12.98
C SER A 22 35.03 1.65 -11.99
N GLY A 23 33.86 1.21 -11.51
CA GLY A 23 33.72 -0.03 -10.76
C GLY A 23 33.79 -1.20 -11.74
N LYS A 24 34.94 -1.88 -11.81
CA LYS A 24 35.11 -3.15 -12.54
C LYS A 24 34.01 -4.13 -12.09
N GLN A 25 32.96 -4.29 -12.90
CA GLN A 25 32.04 -5.42 -12.80
C GLN A 25 32.84 -6.67 -13.15
N ARG A 26 32.80 -7.72 -12.31
CA ARG A 26 33.35 -9.02 -12.69
C ARG A 26 32.53 -9.55 -13.87
N GLY A 27 33.21 -10.14 -14.86
CA GLY A 27 32.59 -10.55 -16.13
C GLY A 27 31.53 -11.65 -16.00
N ASP A 28 31.48 -12.35 -14.88
CA ASP A 28 30.72 -13.61 -14.79
C ASP A 28 29.20 -13.42 -14.61
N VAL A 29 28.74 -12.26 -14.12
CA VAL A 29 27.31 -11.90 -14.12
C VAL A 29 27.14 -10.39 -14.27
N LEU A 30 26.66 -9.95 -15.43
CA LEU A 30 26.29 -8.56 -15.67
C LEU A 30 24.89 -8.29 -15.13
N LEU A 31 24.70 -7.13 -14.50
CA LEU A 31 23.36 -6.65 -14.15
C LEU A 31 22.63 -6.27 -15.44
N THR A 32 21.71 -7.12 -15.90
CA THR A 32 20.83 -6.81 -17.03
C THR A 32 19.51 -6.23 -16.54
N LYS A 33 18.80 -5.54 -17.44
CA LYS A 33 17.45 -5.01 -17.17
C LYS A 33 16.46 -6.11 -16.79
N GLU A 34 16.58 -7.28 -17.40
CA GLU A 34 15.71 -8.42 -17.16
C GLU A 34 15.94 -9.01 -15.76
N ILE A 35 17.22 -9.14 -15.33
CA ILE A 35 17.56 -9.54 -13.96
C ILE A 35 16.98 -8.55 -12.95
N ALA A 36 17.09 -7.24 -13.22
CA ALA A 36 16.53 -6.22 -12.34
C ALA A 36 15.00 -6.31 -12.24
N ARG A 37 14.31 -6.58 -13.36
CA ARG A 37 12.85 -6.80 -13.38
C ARG A 37 12.46 -8.05 -12.60
N ALA A 38 13.16 -9.17 -12.78
CA ALA A 38 12.90 -10.40 -12.05
C ALA A 38 13.09 -10.22 -10.54
N LEU A 39 14.13 -9.49 -10.12
CA LEU A 39 14.33 -9.14 -8.70
C LEU A 39 13.18 -8.29 -8.15
N VAL A 40 12.68 -7.32 -8.92
CA VAL A 40 11.51 -6.51 -8.53
C VAL A 40 10.25 -7.37 -8.42
N GLN A 41 9.99 -8.23 -9.41
CA GLN A 41 8.85 -9.15 -9.39
C GLN A 41 8.88 -10.08 -8.17
N ARG A 42 10.06 -10.60 -7.83
CA ARG A 42 10.28 -11.41 -6.62
C ARG A 42 9.95 -10.65 -5.34
N VAL A 43 10.32 -9.37 -5.25
CA VAL A 43 9.95 -8.52 -4.10
C VAL A 43 8.43 -8.31 -4.06
N LEU A 44 7.80 -8.04 -5.21
CA LEU A 44 6.36 -7.81 -5.31
C LEU A 44 5.54 -9.09 -5.04
N SER A 45 6.07 -10.28 -5.32
CA SER A 45 5.45 -11.55 -4.91
C SER A 45 5.56 -11.82 -3.40
N GLY A 46 6.38 -11.05 -2.68
CA GLY A 46 6.63 -11.21 -1.25
C GLY A 46 7.72 -12.24 -0.93
N GLU A 47 8.46 -12.71 -1.93
CA GLU A 47 9.58 -13.62 -1.75
C GLU A 47 10.82 -12.88 -1.20
N THR A 48 11.62 -13.58 -0.41
CA THR A 48 12.86 -13.02 0.12
C THR A 48 13.93 -12.92 -0.97
N LEU A 49 14.64 -11.80 -0.98
CA LEU A 49 15.88 -11.60 -1.75
C LEU A 49 17.10 -12.29 -1.09
N TYR A 50 16.96 -12.70 0.18
CA TYR A 50 18.03 -13.32 0.97
C TYR A 50 17.57 -14.68 1.50
N PRO A 51 17.48 -15.70 0.65
CA PRO A 51 17.15 -17.06 1.07
C PRO A 51 18.32 -17.69 1.85
N SER A 52 18.01 -18.68 2.69
CA SER A 52 18.98 -19.36 3.58
C SER A 52 20.12 -20.04 2.81
N ASN A 53 19.82 -20.57 1.62
CA ASN A 53 20.79 -21.20 0.72
C ASN A 53 21.75 -20.21 0.01
N ARG A 54 21.61 -18.90 0.28
CA ARG A 54 22.41 -17.80 -0.29
C ARG A 54 22.38 -17.71 -1.83
N LYS A 55 21.47 -18.42 -2.49
CA LYS A 55 21.28 -18.43 -3.95
C LYS A 55 19.86 -17.99 -4.29
N ILE A 56 19.75 -17.02 -5.19
CA ILE A 56 18.50 -16.47 -5.68
C ILE A 56 18.27 -17.06 -7.06
N GLU A 57 17.20 -17.81 -7.21
CA GLU A 57 16.74 -18.32 -8.50
C GLU A 57 15.79 -17.27 -9.09
N LEU A 58 16.14 -16.78 -10.27
CA LEU A 58 15.36 -15.80 -11.02
C LEU A 58 14.92 -16.40 -12.33
N LEU A 59 13.65 -16.25 -12.65
CA LEU A 59 13.14 -16.49 -13.99
C LEU A 59 13.31 -15.20 -14.78
N VAL A 60 14.16 -15.24 -15.80
CA VAL A 60 14.55 -14.10 -16.62
C VAL A 60 14.19 -14.43 -18.06
N GLY A 61 13.23 -13.72 -18.63
CA GLY A 61 12.73 -14.03 -19.96
C GLY A 61 11.38 -13.39 -20.27
N GLY A 62 10.99 -13.45 -21.55
CA GLY A 62 9.62 -13.21 -21.97
C GLY A 62 8.75 -14.47 -21.83
N ILE A 63 7.49 -14.38 -22.22
CA ILE A 63 6.47 -15.45 -22.11
C ILE A 63 6.91 -16.75 -22.82
N GLU A 64 7.80 -16.67 -23.82
CA GLU A 64 8.22 -17.81 -24.66
C GLU A 64 9.63 -18.34 -24.37
N ASP A 65 10.49 -17.59 -23.66
CA ASP A 65 11.89 -17.93 -23.42
C ASP A 65 12.29 -17.64 -21.96
N GLU A 66 11.76 -18.41 -21.01
CA GLU A 66 12.15 -18.30 -19.60
C GLU A 66 13.51 -18.97 -19.35
N ARG A 67 14.50 -18.19 -18.92
CA ARG A 67 15.81 -18.69 -18.49
C ARG A 67 15.92 -18.58 -16.98
N ALA A 68 16.24 -19.69 -16.33
CA ALA A 68 16.58 -19.68 -14.91
C ALA A 68 18.00 -19.14 -14.72
N VAL A 69 18.12 -17.98 -14.07
CA VAL A 69 19.39 -17.37 -13.69
C VAL A 69 19.57 -17.53 -12.19
N VAL A 70 20.65 -18.22 -11.80
CA VAL A 70 21.00 -18.39 -10.39
C VAL A 70 22.02 -17.34 -9.99
N LEU A 71 21.65 -16.47 -9.04
CA LEU A 71 22.50 -15.41 -8.51
C LEU A 71 22.90 -15.71 -7.08
N SER A 72 24.12 -15.36 -6.69
CA SER A 72 24.48 -15.37 -5.27
C SER A 72 23.96 -14.11 -4.57
N THR A 73 23.54 -14.24 -3.32
CA THR A 73 23.18 -13.10 -2.44
C THR A 73 24.33 -12.09 -2.32
N ASN A 74 25.58 -12.57 -2.31
CA ASN A 74 26.77 -11.71 -2.32
C ASN A 74 26.88 -10.85 -3.59
N THR A 75 26.44 -11.38 -4.74
CA THR A 75 26.42 -10.64 -6.01
C THR A 75 25.41 -9.49 -5.92
N LEU A 76 24.22 -9.76 -5.40
CA LEU A 76 23.19 -8.74 -5.16
C LEU A 76 23.67 -7.66 -4.19
N ASP A 77 24.28 -8.05 -3.07
CA ASP A 77 24.85 -7.11 -2.09
C ASP A 77 25.95 -6.25 -2.69
N SER A 78 26.82 -6.85 -3.51
CA SER A 78 27.86 -6.12 -4.23
C SER A 78 27.26 -5.09 -5.19
N TRP A 79 26.22 -5.45 -5.94
CA TRP A 79 25.54 -4.51 -6.84
C TRP A 79 24.86 -3.36 -6.10
N CYS A 80 24.21 -3.66 -4.97
CA CYS A 80 23.58 -2.63 -4.13
C CYS A 80 24.61 -1.72 -3.45
N LYS A 81 25.72 -2.26 -2.93
CA LYS A 81 26.77 -1.47 -2.26
C LYS A 81 27.56 -0.59 -3.21
N ARG A 82 27.77 -1.05 -4.45
CA ARG A 82 28.51 -0.31 -5.48
C ARG A 82 27.66 0.74 -6.21
N GLY A 83 26.37 0.81 -5.94
CA GLY A 83 25.45 1.70 -6.67
C GLY A 83 25.39 1.34 -8.15
N ASN A 84 25.31 0.04 -8.48
CA ASN A 84 25.21 -0.37 -9.88
C ASN A 84 23.91 0.16 -10.48
N VAL A 85 24.05 0.86 -11.60
CA VAL A 85 22.94 1.39 -12.39
C VAL A 85 22.43 0.30 -13.32
N ILE A 86 21.10 0.12 -13.33
CA ILE A 86 20.45 -0.80 -14.25
C ILE A 86 20.58 -0.20 -15.67
N PRO A 87 21.05 -0.99 -16.67
CA PRO A 87 21.12 -0.53 -18.04
C PRO A 87 19.77 0.02 -18.53
N GLU A 88 19.80 1.04 -19.39
CA GLU A 88 18.64 1.70 -20.04
C GLU A 88 17.71 2.51 -19.13
N THR A 89 17.65 2.24 -17.83
CA THR A 89 16.74 2.96 -16.91
C THR A 89 17.44 4.08 -16.14
N ALA A 90 18.77 4.14 -16.16
CA ALA A 90 19.59 5.10 -15.42
C ALA A 90 19.37 5.11 -13.89
N ASN A 91 18.58 4.17 -13.36
CA ASN A 91 18.26 4.06 -11.95
C ASN A 91 19.21 3.09 -11.26
N GLU A 92 19.57 3.42 -10.02
CA GLU A 92 20.32 2.51 -9.15
C GLU A 92 19.46 1.30 -8.76
N LEU A 93 20.04 0.10 -8.82
CA LEU A 93 19.34 -1.13 -8.42
C LEU A 93 18.77 -1.04 -7.01
N ARG A 94 19.53 -0.45 -6.08
CA ARG A 94 19.11 -0.28 -4.69
C ARG A 94 17.83 0.54 -4.57
N ALA A 95 17.78 1.70 -5.23
CA ALA A 95 16.61 2.58 -5.22
C ALA A 95 15.37 1.89 -5.78
N VAL A 96 15.53 1.14 -6.87
CA VAL A 96 14.44 0.37 -7.49
C VAL A 96 13.92 -0.72 -6.56
N LEU A 97 14.81 -1.47 -5.90
CA LEU A 97 14.41 -2.51 -4.96
C LEU A 97 13.76 -1.94 -3.70
N ASP A 98 14.25 -0.81 -3.18
CA ASP A 98 13.67 -0.15 -2.02
C ASP A 98 12.29 0.42 -2.34
N LYS A 99 12.09 0.96 -3.54
CA LYS A 99 10.76 1.35 -4.04
C LYS A 99 9.84 0.13 -4.15
N ALA A 100 10.29 -0.96 -4.76
CA ALA A 100 9.47 -2.18 -4.88
C ALA A 100 9.07 -2.75 -3.51
N LYS A 101 9.95 -2.71 -2.50
CA LYS A 101 9.61 -3.10 -1.12
C LYS A 101 8.57 -2.19 -0.50
N LEU A 102 8.66 -0.89 -0.75
CA LEU A 102 7.68 0.09 -0.28
C LEU A 102 6.32 -0.18 -0.93
N ASP A 103 6.29 -0.34 -2.25
CA ASP A 103 5.08 -0.65 -3.04
C ASP A 103 4.43 -1.97 -2.56
N TYR A 104 5.23 -3.01 -2.30
CA TYR A 104 4.72 -4.25 -1.71
C TYR A 104 4.07 -4.02 -0.34
N ARG A 105 4.71 -3.25 0.54
CA ARG A 105 4.20 -2.95 1.89
C ARG A 105 2.92 -2.12 1.84
N THR A 106 2.83 -1.13 0.95
CA THR A 106 1.64 -0.30 0.78
C THR A 106 0.50 -1.16 0.26
N ASN A 107 0.72 -1.94 -0.80
CA ASN A 107 -0.29 -2.83 -1.36
C ASN A 107 -0.77 -3.85 -0.32
N LYS A 108 0.14 -4.43 0.48
CA LYS A 108 -0.25 -5.36 1.54
C LYS A 108 -1.08 -4.71 2.63
N ARG A 109 -0.77 -3.46 3.00
CA ARG A 109 -1.56 -2.70 3.97
C ARG A 109 -2.94 -2.37 3.43
N GLU A 110 -3.04 -2.00 2.16
CA GLU A 110 -4.30 -1.74 1.47
C GLU A 110 -5.15 -3.01 1.38
N GLU A 111 -4.59 -4.15 0.98
CA GLU A 111 -5.27 -5.45 0.98
C GLU A 111 -5.81 -5.82 2.37
N LEU A 112 -5.02 -5.62 3.42
CA LEU A 112 -5.43 -5.90 4.79
C LEU A 112 -6.55 -4.94 5.23
N LYS A 113 -6.42 -3.66 4.90
CA LYS A 113 -7.44 -2.64 5.16
C LYS A 113 -8.77 -3.04 4.50
N ASP A 114 -8.73 -3.44 3.23
CA ASP A 114 -9.92 -3.87 2.49
C ASP A 114 -10.56 -5.12 3.08
N LYS A 115 -9.75 -6.09 3.52
CA LYS A 115 -10.26 -7.28 4.22
C LYS A 115 -11.00 -6.92 5.51
N VAL A 116 -10.41 -6.05 6.33
CA VAL A 116 -11.02 -5.60 7.60
C VAL A 116 -12.31 -4.83 7.33
N VAL A 117 -12.36 -4.00 6.28
CA VAL A 117 -13.59 -3.31 5.86
C VAL A 117 -14.67 -4.32 5.48
N ARG A 118 -14.36 -5.32 4.63
CA ARG A 118 -15.33 -6.35 4.24
C ARG A 118 -15.83 -7.18 5.42
N ASP A 119 -14.96 -7.52 6.36
CA ASP A 119 -15.35 -8.27 7.55
C ASP A 119 -16.22 -7.42 8.48
N ALA A 120 -15.92 -6.13 8.63
CA ALA A 120 -16.76 -5.20 9.39
C ALA A 120 -18.13 -4.99 8.73
N GLU A 121 -18.21 -4.86 7.40
CA GLU A 121 -19.46 -4.81 6.64
C GLU A 121 -20.29 -6.09 6.83
N ARG A 122 -19.62 -7.25 6.78
CA ARG A 122 -20.26 -8.56 6.99
C ARG A 122 -20.84 -8.68 8.39
N GLU A 123 -20.08 -8.32 9.43
CA GLU A 123 -20.55 -8.37 10.81
C GLU A 123 -21.66 -7.35 11.07
N LEU A 124 -21.58 -6.14 10.49
CA LEU A 124 -22.66 -5.16 10.57
C LEU A 124 -23.96 -5.70 9.94
N THR A 125 -23.87 -6.24 8.72
CA THR A 125 -25.03 -6.82 8.01
C THR A 125 -25.61 -8.00 8.79
N ARG A 126 -24.75 -8.88 9.29
CA ARG A 126 -25.15 -10.05 10.09
C ARG A 126 -25.88 -9.62 11.35
N THR A 127 -25.33 -8.69 12.12
CA THR A 127 -25.90 -8.23 13.39
C THR A 127 -27.23 -7.53 13.21
N LEU A 128 -27.38 -6.73 12.14
CA LEU A 128 -28.65 -6.07 11.81
C LEU A 128 -29.76 -7.06 11.42
N ASN A 129 -29.41 -8.21 10.83
CA ASN A 129 -30.36 -9.24 10.41
C ASN A 129 -30.79 -10.20 11.54
N ILE A 130 -30.20 -10.10 12.74
CA ILE A 130 -30.55 -10.97 13.87
C ILE A 130 -31.89 -10.54 14.49
N ARG A 131 -32.82 -11.49 14.61
CA ARG A 131 -34.08 -11.30 15.34
C ARG A 131 -33.84 -11.37 16.85
N SER A 132 -33.55 -10.22 17.46
CA SER A 132 -33.15 -10.10 18.87
C SER A 132 -34.29 -10.25 19.90
N ASN A 133 -35.56 -10.12 19.47
CA ASN A 133 -36.74 -10.22 20.34
C ASN A 133 -37.31 -11.64 20.49
N ILE A 134 -36.52 -12.68 20.20
CA ILE A 134 -36.97 -14.07 20.35
C ILE A 134 -36.72 -14.55 21.79
N PRO A 135 -37.77 -14.90 22.55
CA PRO A 135 -37.61 -15.47 23.89
C PRO A 135 -37.10 -16.91 23.81
N VAL A 136 -36.30 -17.32 24.80
CA VAL A 136 -35.84 -18.70 24.95
C VAL A 136 -36.98 -19.55 25.49
N ARG A 137 -37.17 -20.72 24.87
CA ARG A 137 -38.15 -21.72 25.28
C ARG A 137 -37.45 -22.94 25.85
N ASP A 138 -38.02 -23.52 26.88
CA ASP A 138 -37.58 -24.81 27.44
C ASP A 138 -38.02 -25.98 26.55
N ARG A 139 -37.57 -27.20 26.83
CA ARG A 139 -37.92 -28.45 26.10
C ARG A 139 -39.43 -28.68 26.01
N PHE A 140 -40.20 -28.14 26.97
CA PHE A 140 -41.67 -28.22 27.02
C PHE A 140 -42.38 -27.02 26.36
N GLY A 141 -41.64 -26.14 25.68
CA GLY A 141 -42.19 -24.99 24.94
C GLY A 141 -42.56 -23.76 25.79
N LYS A 142 -42.39 -23.83 27.13
CA LYS A 142 -42.63 -22.69 28.03
C LYS A 142 -41.51 -21.65 27.92
N VAL A 143 -41.86 -20.38 28.03
CA VAL A 143 -40.89 -19.27 27.98
C VAL A 143 -40.13 -19.18 29.30
N ILE A 144 -38.81 -19.08 29.22
CA ILE A 144 -37.94 -18.93 30.39
C ILE A 144 -37.92 -17.45 30.82
N THR A 145 -38.11 -17.20 32.12
CA THR A 145 -37.97 -15.88 32.73
C THR A 145 -36.75 -15.82 33.63
N ASN A 146 -36.10 -14.67 33.68
CA ASN A 146 -35.00 -14.39 34.60
C ASN A 146 -35.54 -14.15 36.03
N SER A 147 -34.63 -14.05 37.01
CA SER A 147 -34.93 -13.65 38.40
C SER A 147 -35.77 -12.37 38.49
N ASP A 148 -35.56 -11.46 37.54
CA ASP A 148 -36.16 -10.12 37.54
C ASP A 148 -37.53 -10.10 36.84
N GLY A 149 -38.09 -11.27 36.51
CA GLY A 149 -39.37 -11.42 35.81
C GLY A 149 -39.32 -11.13 34.30
N SER A 150 -38.20 -10.62 33.77
CA SER A 150 -38.02 -10.41 32.32
C SER A 150 -37.83 -11.72 31.56
N TYR A 151 -38.31 -11.81 30.31
CA TYR A 151 -38.05 -12.97 29.45
C TYR A 151 -36.57 -13.12 29.10
N ALA A 152 -36.03 -14.32 29.29
CA ALA A 152 -34.72 -14.68 28.79
C ALA A 152 -34.76 -14.63 27.25
N ARG A 153 -33.89 -13.82 26.64
CA ARG A 153 -33.82 -13.68 25.18
C ARG A 153 -32.70 -14.54 24.64
N LYS A 154 -32.89 -15.06 23.43
CA LYS A 154 -31.89 -15.88 22.75
C LYS A 154 -30.58 -15.12 22.53
N GLU A 155 -30.69 -13.82 22.31
CA GLU A 155 -29.56 -12.94 22.00
C GLU A 155 -29.45 -11.82 23.03
N ASN A 156 -28.22 -11.47 23.42
CA ASN A 156 -27.96 -10.36 24.32
C ASN A 156 -27.88 -9.04 23.52
N ILE A 157 -28.84 -8.14 23.74
CA ILE A 157 -28.95 -6.87 23.01
C ILE A 157 -27.73 -5.97 23.23
N ASN A 158 -27.16 -5.95 24.45
CA ASN A 158 -25.99 -5.12 24.74
C ASN A 158 -24.78 -5.58 23.93
N LEU A 159 -24.58 -6.89 23.81
CA LEU A 159 -23.50 -7.45 22.97
C LEU A 159 -23.71 -7.13 21.48
N LEU A 160 -24.95 -7.23 20.99
CA LEU A 160 -25.25 -6.86 19.59
C LEU A 160 -24.98 -5.38 19.33
N ARG A 161 -25.36 -4.50 20.26
CA ARG A 161 -25.08 -3.06 20.18
C ARG A 161 -23.58 -2.80 20.12
N ILE A 162 -22.80 -3.40 21.02
CA ILE A 162 -21.34 -3.26 21.04
C ILE A 162 -20.74 -3.69 19.69
N LYS A 163 -21.18 -4.83 19.12
CA LYS A 163 -20.70 -5.29 17.81
C LYS A 163 -21.00 -4.28 16.70
N VAL A 164 -22.22 -3.76 16.65
CA VAL A 164 -22.61 -2.73 15.66
C VAL A 164 -21.77 -1.47 15.82
N ASP A 165 -21.58 -0.99 17.04
CA ASP A 165 -20.80 0.23 17.32
C ASP A 165 -19.33 0.02 16.96
N THR A 166 -18.74 -1.15 17.25
CA THR A 166 -17.37 -1.47 16.82
C THR A 166 -17.22 -1.56 15.31
N ALA A 167 -18.18 -2.17 14.61
CA ALA A 167 -18.15 -2.26 13.15
C ALA A 167 -18.25 -0.88 12.51
N LYS A 168 -19.18 -0.03 12.98
CA LYS A 168 -19.30 1.37 12.53
C LYS A 168 -18.01 2.15 12.76
N PHE A 169 -17.42 2.04 13.95
CA PHE A 169 -16.16 2.72 14.29
C PHE A 169 -15.02 2.35 13.35
N VAL A 170 -14.90 1.07 13.01
CA VAL A 170 -13.88 0.56 12.06
C VAL A 170 -14.16 1.10 10.66
N LEU A 171 -15.41 1.04 10.19
CA LEU A 171 -15.80 1.51 8.86
C LEU A 171 -15.61 3.02 8.70
N GLU A 172 -15.96 3.83 9.70
CA GLU A 172 -15.74 5.29 9.69
C GLU A 172 -14.26 5.65 9.53
N ARG A 173 -13.35 4.87 10.12
CA ARG A 173 -11.90 5.13 10.08
C ARG A 173 -11.22 4.58 8.84
N LEU A 174 -11.59 3.38 8.42
CA LEU A 174 -10.93 2.71 7.28
C LEU A 174 -11.55 3.12 5.95
N ALA A 175 -12.84 3.44 5.89
CA ALA A 175 -13.54 3.85 4.68
C ALA A 175 -14.36 5.14 4.91
N PRO A 176 -13.70 6.27 5.24
CA PRO A 176 -14.37 7.53 5.56
C PRO A 176 -15.16 8.11 4.38
N GLU A 177 -14.77 7.81 3.14
CA GLU A 177 -15.49 8.28 1.94
C GLU A 177 -16.91 7.70 1.84
N ARG A 178 -17.10 6.47 2.33
CA ARG A 178 -18.40 5.77 2.29
C ARG A 178 -19.19 5.90 3.59
N TYR A 179 -18.50 5.87 4.72
CA TYR A 179 -19.10 5.77 6.05
C TYR A 179 -18.81 6.96 6.96
N GLY A 180 -18.03 7.95 6.49
CA GLY A 180 -17.74 9.16 7.25
C GLY A 180 -19.01 9.95 7.54
N LYS A 181 -19.01 10.63 8.69
CA LYS A 181 -20.13 11.47 9.10
C LYS A 181 -20.23 12.68 8.15
N VAL A 182 -21.24 12.67 7.29
CA VAL A 182 -21.56 13.83 6.46
C VAL A 182 -22.35 14.83 7.31
N GLY A 183 -21.65 15.85 7.82
CA GLY A 183 -22.30 17.00 8.42
C GLY A 183 -22.97 17.85 7.34
N LYS A 184 -24.23 18.24 7.56
CA LYS A 184 -24.83 19.32 6.77
C LYS A 184 -24.20 20.63 7.24
N VAL A 185 -23.25 21.15 6.47
CA VAL A 185 -22.71 22.48 6.72
C VAL A 185 -23.68 23.48 6.11
N GLU A 186 -24.39 24.23 6.95
CA GLU A 186 -25.10 25.41 6.50
C GLU A 186 -24.04 26.45 6.10
N ASN A 187 -23.95 26.76 4.80
CA ASN A 187 -23.10 27.82 4.26
C ASN A 187 -23.66 29.19 4.67
N LYS A 188 -23.57 29.52 5.96
CA LYS A 188 -23.80 30.88 6.42
C LYS A 188 -22.64 31.73 5.92
N PRO A 189 -22.91 32.90 5.31
CA PRO A 189 -21.84 33.78 4.87
C PRO A 189 -21.02 34.18 6.09
N LEU A 190 -19.77 33.72 6.13
CA LEU A 190 -18.78 34.22 7.07
C LEU A 190 -18.45 35.64 6.63
N SER A 191 -19.02 36.62 7.32
CA SER A 191 -18.64 38.02 7.15
C SER A 191 -17.45 38.30 8.05
N PHE A 192 -16.30 38.55 7.43
CA PHE A 192 -15.13 39.08 8.11
C PHE A 192 -15.00 40.54 7.68
N SER A 193 -14.98 41.47 8.63
CA SER A 193 -14.61 42.85 8.34
C SER A 193 -13.09 42.96 8.29
N LEU A 194 -12.56 43.61 7.25
CA LEU A 194 -11.13 43.92 7.18
C LEU A 194 -10.66 44.79 8.35
N ALA A 195 -11.55 45.58 8.96
CA ALA A 195 -11.23 46.36 10.15
C ALA A 195 -11.02 45.46 11.38
N ASP A 196 -11.83 44.43 11.54
CA ASP A 196 -11.72 43.48 12.66
C ASP A 196 -10.47 42.62 12.52
N LEU A 197 -10.11 42.22 11.29
CA LEU A 197 -8.86 41.52 11.01
C LEU A 197 -7.62 42.39 11.29
N ARG A 198 -7.69 43.71 11.01
CA ARG A 198 -6.59 44.64 11.35
C ARG A 198 -6.44 44.82 12.85
N ARG A 199 -7.54 44.99 13.60
CA ARG A 199 -7.51 45.07 15.06
C ARG A 199 -6.98 43.79 15.70
N ALA A 200 -7.44 42.62 15.26
CA ALA A 200 -6.95 41.34 15.74
C ALA A 200 -5.45 41.17 15.49
N LYS A 201 -4.95 41.63 14.34
CA LYS A 201 -3.51 41.63 14.05
C LYS A 201 -2.73 42.59 14.95
N GLU A 202 -3.22 43.81 15.16
CA GLU A 202 -2.59 44.78 16.06
C GLU A 202 -2.58 44.29 17.53
N GLU A 203 -3.62 43.59 17.96
CA GLU A 203 -3.68 42.96 19.28
C GLU A 203 -2.69 41.79 19.39
N GLN A 204 -2.54 40.98 18.34
CA GLN A 204 -1.55 39.90 18.28
C GLN A 204 -0.12 40.45 18.30
N ASP A 205 0.17 41.48 17.51
CA ASP A 205 1.48 42.15 17.44
C ASP A 205 1.85 42.83 18.77
N ARG A 206 0.85 43.31 19.55
CA ARG A 206 1.05 43.84 20.91
C ARG A 206 1.23 42.75 21.97
N ALA A 207 0.62 41.58 21.75
CA ALA A 207 0.66 40.46 22.69
C ALA A 207 1.94 39.62 22.57
N GLU A 208 2.68 39.72 21.47
CA GLU A 208 4.00 39.10 21.35
C GLU A 208 5.09 39.99 21.99
N PRO A 209 5.66 39.61 23.15
CA PRO A 209 6.70 40.39 23.79
C PRO A 209 8.03 40.11 23.08
N GLY A 210 8.31 40.83 21.99
CA GLY A 210 9.58 40.65 21.26
C GLY A 210 9.81 41.49 20.00
N GLY A 211 8.96 42.46 19.68
CA GLY A 211 9.12 43.32 18.51
C GLY A 211 10.14 44.44 18.71
N ILE A 212 11.35 44.21 18.20
CA ILE A 212 12.52 45.09 18.07
C ILE A 212 12.12 46.54 17.69
N GLN A 213 12.56 47.51 18.51
CA GLN A 213 12.69 48.92 18.13
C GLN A 213 13.92 49.13 17.23
#